data_AF-A0A135VGV2-F1
#
_entry.id   AF-A0A135VGV2-F1
#
_cell.length_a   1.000
_cell.length_b   1.000
_cell.length_c   1.000
_cell.angle_alpha   90.00
_cell.angle_beta   90.00
_cell.angle_gamma   90.00
#
_symmetry.space_group_name_H-M   'P 1'
#
loop_
_entity.id
_entity.type
_entity.pdbx_description
1 polymer ?
#
loop_
_entity_poly.entity_id
_entity_poly.type
_entity_poly.pdbx_seq_one_letter_code
_entity_poly.pdbx_strand_id
1 'polypeptide(L)'
;MSLDLENMTRSIVENLHQTWLYRAIEGWCRSDALELREELGLASFSITTSDPVEMYQKVKTHLLSKTFHDDETLQFLMDAPRWVGFTLEKDEFQSGQQVIGAARNEAIALLWLMAIPKLIIKPTVFPEDYPIDGIKIFISSLMSSDKTRDLLVHYMSKAMELRGIHDIVFEPNPIGRGYIIDDAIRPQRLRSLLALMIMRSTKHTYDLDKVFTLNEEQIVEEASAYIVSMQAKSMLKNQITGGVMLRPFDWPLIGNPKVCNGLFSTLNVLQQSTSKMVTCTTYTYETAEKQTPWSRSDFISFLIKEITEHYSEIHRIRHGKSKNTELDLFIELLTGENIKIAKRLLRADDPGAALFEELNDYKQKAKSGEKPQITPERRFRIVLSSLKQQVSEDKLEETSSNEVMDQINEAFDAIIGVVESHEKSLGDEAERFAQALCFETAYRILQLLDVGDALMDLPWVSRFVAEESARSDISTGEISNLDDEHRIKRIVSAYAGGLTYLILQNQN
;
A
#
# COMPACT_ATOMS: atom_id res chain seq x y z
N MET A 1 34.56 10.85 -11.15
CA MET A 1 33.42 9.93 -11.38
C MET A 1 33.58 8.79 -10.38
N SER A 2 32.62 8.61 -9.47
CA SER A 2 32.91 8.47 -8.04
C SER A 2 32.88 7.03 -7.48
N LEU A 3 33.66 6.83 -6.42
CA LEU A 3 33.65 5.69 -5.50
C LEU A 3 32.22 5.27 -5.08
N ASP A 4 31.28 6.22 -5.04
CA ASP A 4 29.89 5.98 -4.64
C ASP A 4 29.12 5.12 -5.66
N LEU A 5 29.39 5.29 -6.96
CA LEU A 5 28.77 4.46 -7.99
C LEU A 5 29.25 3.01 -7.88
N GLU A 6 30.55 2.80 -7.70
CA GLU A 6 31.12 1.46 -7.48
C GLU A 6 30.59 0.78 -6.22
N ASN A 7 30.42 1.54 -5.14
CA ASN A 7 29.85 1.04 -3.89
C ASN A 7 28.36 0.68 -4.05
N MET A 8 27.62 1.46 -4.83
CA MET A 8 26.21 1.22 -5.12
C MET A 8 26.03 -0.04 -5.98
N THR A 9 26.76 -0.17 -7.08
CA THR A 9 26.68 -1.36 -7.95
C THR A 9 27.08 -2.63 -7.19
N ARG A 10 28.14 -2.57 -6.38
CA ARG A 10 28.52 -3.68 -5.50
C ARG A 10 27.39 -4.06 -4.53
N SER A 11 26.74 -3.07 -3.92
CA SER A 11 25.62 -3.30 -3.00
C SER A 11 24.42 -3.95 -3.68
N ILE A 12 24.07 -3.51 -4.89
CA ILE A 12 22.98 -4.08 -5.69
C ILE A 12 23.28 -5.54 -6.02
N VAL A 13 24.51 -5.84 -6.47
CA VAL A 13 24.92 -7.22 -6.81
C VAL A 13 24.94 -8.13 -5.57
N GLU A 14 25.41 -7.62 -4.43
CA GLU A 14 25.37 -8.34 -3.15
C GLU A 14 23.94 -8.74 -2.75
N ASN A 15 23.00 -7.82 -2.91
CA ASN A 15 21.61 -8.04 -2.55
C ASN A 15 20.87 -8.92 -3.57
N LEU A 16 21.25 -8.88 -4.84
CA LEU A 16 20.61 -9.64 -5.92
C LEU A 16 20.56 -11.15 -5.60
N HIS A 17 21.68 -11.73 -5.15
CA HIS A 17 21.79 -13.15 -4.80
C HIS A 17 20.79 -13.61 -3.73
N GLN A 18 20.30 -12.69 -2.91
CA GLN A 18 19.37 -13.00 -1.83
C GLN A 18 17.91 -12.99 -2.29
N THR A 19 17.65 -12.66 -3.56
CA THR A 19 16.29 -12.53 -4.10
C THR A 19 15.94 -13.68 -5.05
N TRP A 20 14.68 -14.10 -5.03
CA TRP A 20 14.15 -15.06 -6.01
C TRP A 20 14.25 -14.52 -7.46
N LEU A 21 14.28 -13.19 -7.60
CA LEU A 21 14.41 -12.50 -8.87
C LEU A 21 15.73 -12.81 -9.59
N TYR A 22 16.81 -13.10 -8.85
CA TYR A 22 18.06 -13.59 -9.42
C TYR A 22 17.83 -14.84 -10.28
N ARG A 23 17.10 -15.82 -9.76
CA ARG A 23 16.83 -17.09 -10.46
C ARG A 23 15.93 -16.90 -11.68
N ALA A 24 14.95 -15.99 -11.57
CA ALA A 24 14.07 -15.66 -12.69
C ALA A 24 14.87 -15.00 -13.83
N ILE A 25 15.66 -13.96 -13.52
CA ILE A 25 16.48 -13.25 -14.50
C ILE A 25 17.54 -14.18 -15.11
N GLU A 26 18.21 -14.99 -14.29
CA GLU A 26 19.18 -15.99 -14.76
C GLU A 26 18.55 -17.00 -15.72
N GLY A 27 17.36 -17.54 -15.38
CA GLY A 27 16.60 -18.44 -16.24
C GLY A 27 16.33 -17.83 -17.61
N TRP A 28 15.81 -16.60 -17.64
CA TRP A 28 15.49 -15.91 -18.90
C TRP A 28 16.72 -15.48 -19.70
N CYS A 29 17.84 -15.17 -19.05
CA CYS A 29 19.09 -14.88 -19.74
C CYS A 29 19.64 -16.11 -20.47
N ARG A 30 19.43 -17.32 -19.91
CA ARG A 30 19.85 -18.59 -20.51
C ARG A 30 18.89 -19.09 -21.60
N SER A 31 17.60 -18.78 -21.50
CA SER A 31 16.60 -19.22 -22.48
C SER A 31 16.87 -18.66 -23.87
N ASP A 32 17.06 -19.55 -24.85
CA ASP A 32 17.22 -19.13 -26.25
C ASP A 32 15.86 -18.89 -26.94
N ALA A 33 15.90 -18.33 -28.15
CA ALA A 33 14.68 -18.00 -28.89
C ALA A 33 13.89 -19.24 -29.34
N LEU A 34 14.53 -20.41 -29.43
CA LEU A 34 13.91 -21.66 -29.84
C LEU A 34 13.17 -22.28 -28.65
N GLU A 35 13.81 -22.33 -27.48
CA GLU A 35 13.21 -22.75 -26.22
C GLU A 35 11.96 -21.90 -25.88
N LEU A 36 12.06 -20.58 -25.99
CA LEU A 36 10.92 -19.68 -25.76
C LEU A 36 9.78 -19.92 -26.75
N ARG A 37 10.10 -20.26 -27.99
CA ARG A 37 9.10 -20.57 -29.02
C ARG A 37 8.38 -21.89 -28.71
N GLU A 38 9.11 -22.89 -28.24
CA GLU A 38 8.56 -24.18 -27.82
C GLU A 38 7.69 -24.05 -26.57
N GLU A 39 8.11 -23.27 -25.57
CA GLU A 39 7.32 -23.00 -24.35
C GLU A 39 5.97 -22.33 -24.66
N LEU A 40 5.93 -21.49 -25.69
CA LEU A 40 4.71 -20.81 -26.15
C LEU A 40 3.81 -21.71 -27.03
N GLY A 41 4.20 -22.95 -27.29
CA GLY A 41 3.45 -23.88 -28.14
C GLY A 41 3.40 -23.44 -29.61
N LEU A 42 4.33 -22.59 -30.06
CA LEU A 42 4.37 -22.08 -31.43
C LEU A 42 5.04 -23.11 -32.34
N ALA A 43 4.24 -23.95 -33.01
CA ALA A 43 4.72 -25.06 -33.85
C ALA A 43 5.88 -24.65 -34.79
N SER A 44 6.94 -25.45 -34.77
CA SER A 44 8.22 -25.26 -35.48
C SER A 44 8.10 -25.24 -37.01
N PHE A 45 6.97 -25.67 -37.56
CA PHE A 45 6.70 -25.73 -39.01
C PHE A 45 5.64 -24.72 -39.52
N SER A 46 5.08 -23.85 -38.67
CA SER A 46 4.24 -22.74 -39.14
C SER A 46 5.11 -21.54 -39.52
N ILE A 47 5.58 -21.55 -40.77
CA ILE A 47 6.40 -20.47 -41.36
C ILE A 47 5.53 -19.25 -41.78
N THR A 48 4.24 -19.22 -41.48
CA THR A 48 3.36 -18.12 -41.93
C THR A 48 2.49 -17.58 -40.80
N THR A 49 2.61 -16.26 -40.60
CA THR A 49 1.61 -15.35 -40.00
C THR A 49 1.28 -15.46 -38.51
N SER A 50 2.27 -15.38 -37.61
CA SER A 50 2.00 -14.66 -36.35
C SER A 50 2.41 -13.21 -36.58
N ASP A 51 1.52 -12.26 -36.35
CA ASP A 51 1.82 -10.82 -36.45
C ASP A 51 3.06 -10.54 -35.57
N PRO A 52 4.15 -9.92 -36.08
CA PRO A 52 5.35 -9.65 -35.28
C PRO A 52 5.04 -8.93 -33.97
N VAL A 53 4.04 -8.04 -33.97
CA VAL A 53 3.56 -7.36 -32.77
C VAL A 53 2.90 -8.34 -31.79
N GLU A 54 2.05 -9.24 -32.27
CA GLU A 54 1.41 -10.26 -31.43
C GLU A 54 2.44 -11.22 -30.84
N MET A 55 3.45 -11.64 -31.63
CA MET A 55 4.54 -12.47 -31.15
C MET A 55 5.38 -11.75 -30.08
N TYR A 56 5.72 -10.48 -30.31
CA TYR A 56 6.43 -9.64 -29.35
C TYR A 56 5.67 -9.58 -28.02
N GLN A 57 4.37 -9.27 -28.08
CA GLN A 57 3.52 -9.19 -26.89
C GLN A 57 3.39 -10.53 -26.18
N LYS A 58 3.17 -11.63 -26.89
CA LYS A 58 3.06 -12.98 -26.29
C LYS A 58 4.31 -13.37 -25.52
N VAL A 59 5.50 -13.17 -26.11
CA VAL A 59 6.78 -13.45 -25.44
C VAL A 59 6.92 -12.58 -24.19
N LYS A 60 6.71 -11.27 -24.33
CA LYS A 60 6.84 -10.32 -23.21
C LYS A 60 5.87 -10.67 -22.07
N THR A 61 4.59 -10.93 -22.38
CA THR A 61 3.58 -11.34 -21.40
C THR A 61 3.96 -12.62 -20.70
N HIS A 62 4.41 -13.66 -21.43
CA HIS A 62 4.81 -14.94 -20.86
C HIS A 62 5.96 -14.83 -19.86
N LEU A 63 6.99 -14.05 -20.19
CA LEU A 63 8.13 -13.82 -19.29
C LEU A 63 7.72 -13.04 -18.04
N LEU A 64 6.97 -11.95 -18.24
CA LEU A 64 6.56 -11.07 -17.16
C LEU A 64 5.53 -11.74 -16.24
N SER A 65 4.58 -12.53 -16.75
CA SER A 65 3.57 -13.22 -15.93
C SER A 65 4.14 -14.40 -15.13
N LYS A 66 5.14 -15.10 -15.69
CA LYS A 66 5.87 -16.13 -14.95
C LYS A 66 6.74 -15.55 -13.83
N THR A 67 7.13 -14.28 -13.95
CA THR A 67 7.99 -13.61 -12.98
C THR A 67 7.17 -12.82 -11.96
N PHE A 68 6.19 -12.01 -12.38
CA PHE A 68 5.28 -11.29 -11.51
C PHE A 68 3.93 -11.99 -11.43
N HIS A 69 3.49 -12.30 -10.21
CA HIS A 69 2.18 -12.90 -9.93
C HIS A 69 1.10 -11.85 -9.64
N ASP A 70 1.35 -10.58 -9.99
CA ASP A 70 0.44 -9.44 -9.79
C ASP A 70 0.00 -8.91 -11.16
N ASP A 71 -1.27 -9.10 -11.47
CA ASP A 71 -1.88 -8.73 -12.76
C ASP A 71 -1.82 -7.22 -13.01
N GLU A 72 -1.92 -6.39 -11.97
CA GLU A 72 -1.79 -4.94 -12.14
C GLU A 72 -0.38 -4.55 -12.58
N THR A 73 0.64 -5.15 -11.96
CA THR A 73 2.04 -4.92 -12.34
C THR A 73 2.30 -5.42 -13.76
N LEU A 74 1.74 -6.57 -14.14
CA LEU A 74 1.85 -7.08 -15.50
C LEU A 74 1.23 -6.10 -16.51
N GLN A 75 0.00 -5.66 -16.27
CA GLN A 75 -0.70 -4.73 -17.15
C GLN A 75 0.10 -3.41 -17.31
N PHE A 76 0.58 -2.87 -16.19
CA PHE A 76 1.43 -1.67 -16.20
C PHE A 76 2.68 -1.84 -17.07
N LEU A 77 3.42 -2.95 -16.93
CA LEU A 77 4.66 -3.20 -17.69
C LEU A 77 4.41 -3.40 -19.20
N MET A 78 3.23 -3.90 -19.55
CA MET A 78 2.81 -4.04 -20.94
C MET A 78 2.42 -2.69 -21.57
N ASP A 79 1.77 -1.81 -20.80
CA ASP A 79 1.19 -0.58 -21.32
C ASP A 79 2.10 0.65 -21.21
N ALA A 80 2.98 0.72 -20.21
CA ALA A 80 3.79 1.91 -19.93
C ALA A 80 4.60 2.44 -21.14
N PRO A 81 5.23 1.60 -22.00
CA PRO A 81 5.88 2.10 -23.21
C PRO A 81 4.92 2.88 -24.11
N ARG A 82 3.67 2.43 -24.24
CA ARG A 82 2.65 3.09 -25.07
C ARG A 82 2.21 4.41 -24.47
N TRP A 83 2.05 4.48 -23.14
CA TRP A 83 1.67 5.71 -22.44
C TRP A 83 2.67 6.84 -22.66
N VAL A 84 3.96 6.52 -22.76
CA VAL A 84 5.00 7.53 -23.02
C VAL A 84 5.21 7.82 -24.51
N GLY A 85 4.47 7.15 -25.40
CA GLY A 85 4.47 7.41 -26.85
C GLY A 85 5.32 6.45 -27.70
N PHE A 86 5.84 5.36 -27.14
CA PHE A 86 6.49 4.31 -27.94
C PHE A 86 5.44 3.45 -28.65
N THR A 87 5.66 3.16 -29.93
CA THR A 87 4.79 2.28 -30.71
C THR A 87 5.61 1.16 -31.34
N LEU A 88 5.13 -0.08 -31.24
CA LEU A 88 5.84 -1.24 -31.81
C LEU A 88 5.82 -1.14 -33.34
N GLU A 89 6.99 -1.19 -33.96
CA GLU A 89 7.11 -1.13 -35.42
C GLU A 89 7.12 -2.55 -36.02
N LYS A 90 6.23 -2.78 -36.99
CA LYS A 90 6.08 -4.09 -37.66
C LYS A 90 7.25 -4.41 -38.58
N ASP A 91 7.88 -3.39 -39.16
CA ASP A 91 8.87 -3.51 -40.22
C ASP A 91 10.33 -3.54 -39.71
N GLU A 92 10.55 -3.30 -38.41
CA GLU A 92 11.89 -3.33 -37.80
C GLU A 92 12.47 -4.77 -37.74
N PHE A 93 11.61 -5.80 -37.75
CA PHE A 93 12.01 -7.18 -37.54
C PHE A 93 12.06 -7.99 -38.84
N GLN A 94 13.23 -8.50 -39.17
CA GLN A 94 13.47 -9.33 -40.36
C GLN A 94 13.15 -10.81 -40.13
N SER A 95 13.04 -11.26 -38.87
CA SER A 95 12.70 -12.65 -38.54
C SER A 95 12.00 -12.79 -37.18
N GLY A 96 11.22 -13.86 -37.00
CA GLY A 96 10.60 -14.18 -35.70
C GLY A 96 11.61 -14.39 -34.58
N GLN A 97 12.83 -14.84 -34.89
CA GLN A 97 13.91 -14.95 -33.91
C GLN A 97 14.36 -13.57 -33.39
N GLN A 98 14.40 -12.56 -34.27
CA GLN A 98 14.70 -11.18 -33.87
C GLN A 98 13.57 -10.60 -33.00
N VAL A 99 12.30 -10.88 -33.33
CA VAL A 99 11.14 -10.46 -32.51
C VAL A 99 11.23 -11.06 -31.11
N ILE A 100 11.42 -12.38 -31.01
CA ILE A 100 11.52 -13.08 -29.72
C ILE A 100 12.71 -12.55 -28.90
N GLY A 101 13.86 -12.36 -29.54
CA GLY A 101 15.05 -11.81 -28.87
C GLY A 101 14.85 -10.39 -28.35
N ALA A 102 14.20 -9.52 -29.13
CA ALA A 102 13.89 -8.15 -28.71
C ALA A 102 12.90 -8.12 -27.54
N ALA A 103 11.81 -8.89 -27.61
CA ALA A 103 10.82 -9.00 -26.54
C ALA A 103 11.44 -9.57 -25.24
N ARG A 104 12.29 -10.59 -25.35
CA ARG A 104 13.02 -11.17 -24.22
C ARG A 104 13.93 -10.15 -23.56
N ASN A 105 14.75 -9.46 -24.34
CA ASN A 105 15.72 -8.51 -23.80
C ASN A 105 15.03 -7.29 -23.17
N GLU A 106 13.94 -6.79 -23.77
CA GLU A 106 13.12 -5.75 -23.13
C GLU A 106 12.50 -6.24 -21.82
N ALA A 107 11.91 -7.45 -21.81
CA ALA A 107 11.35 -8.01 -20.58
C ALA A 107 12.40 -8.09 -19.47
N ILE A 108 13.60 -8.62 -19.76
CA ILE A 108 14.73 -8.66 -18.80
C ILE A 108 15.11 -7.27 -18.30
N ALA A 109 15.17 -6.27 -19.19
CA ALA A 109 15.47 -4.90 -18.80
C ALA A 109 14.40 -4.30 -17.86
N LEU A 110 13.12 -4.55 -18.14
CA LEU A 110 12.02 -4.15 -17.26
C LEU A 110 12.07 -4.86 -15.90
N LEU A 111 12.40 -6.15 -15.87
CA LEU A 111 12.62 -6.91 -14.63
C LEU A 111 13.70 -6.24 -13.78
N TRP A 112 14.82 -5.86 -14.39
CA TRP A 112 15.91 -5.15 -13.72
C TRP A 112 15.48 -3.80 -13.14
N LEU A 113 14.74 -2.99 -13.89
CA LEU A 113 14.26 -1.70 -13.39
C LEU A 113 13.31 -1.83 -12.21
N MET A 114 12.42 -2.82 -12.26
CA MET A 114 11.53 -3.15 -11.15
C MET A 114 12.28 -3.73 -9.94
N ALA A 115 13.45 -4.32 -10.16
CA ALA A 115 14.31 -4.87 -9.12
C ALA A 115 15.11 -3.80 -8.37
N ILE A 116 15.67 -2.83 -9.13
CA ILE A 116 16.69 -1.89 -8.65
C ILE A 116 16.31 -1.26 -7.31
N PRO A 117 15.10 -0.71 -7.12
CA PRO A 117 14.73 -0.08 -5.85
C PRO A 117 14.79 -1.04 -4.67
N LYS A 118 14.43 -2.31 -4.85
CA LYS A 118 14.50 -3.35 -3.81
C LYS A 118 15.93 -3.83 -3.55
N LEU A 119 16.79 -3.80 -4.56
CA LEU A 119 18.19 -4.22 -4.45
C LEU A 119 19.09 -3.12 -3.87
N ILE A 120 18.73 -1.85 -4.05
CA ILE A 120 19.41 -0.72 -3.40
C ILE A 120 19.18 -0.74 -1.89
N ILE A 121 18.02 -1.22 -1.45
CA ILE A 121 17.63 -1.31 -0.05
C ILE A 121 18.53 -2.30 0.71
N LYS A 122 19.14 -1.81 1.80
CA LYS A 122 19.82 -2.65 2.80
C LYS A 122 19.04 -2.57 4.12
N PRO A 123 18.46 -3.66 4.63
CA PRO A 123 17.64 -3.62 5.85
C PRO A 123 18.42 -3.26 7.13
N THR A 124 19.75 -3.16 7.06
CA THR A 124 20.64 -2.93 8.20
C THR A 124 21.27 -1.55 8.25
N VAL A 125 21.04 -0.68 7.26
CA VAL A 125 21.64 0.66 7.20
C VAL A 125 20.80 1.65 8.00
N PHE A 126 21.42 2.43 8.89
CA PHE A 126 20.73 3.46 9.66
C PHE A 126 20.21 4.60 8.76
N PRO A 127 19.13 5.29 9.15
CA PRO A 127 18.54 6.34 8.31
C PRO A 127 19.50 7.48 7.98
N GLU A 128 20.39 7.83 8.91
CA GLU A 128 21.39 8.89 8.71
C GLU A 128 22.50 8.48 7.73
N ASP A 129 22.72 7.17 7.55
CA ASP A 129 23.76 6.59 6.70
C ASP A 129 23.24 6.18 5.31
N TYR A 130 22.02 6.60 4.95
CA TYR A 130 21.47 6.27 3.64
C TYR A 130 22.38 6.84 2.53
N PRO A 131 22.82 6.03 1.56
CA PRO A 131 23.73 6.45 0.50
C PRO A 131 23.00 7.28 -0.57
N ILE A 132 22.33 8.37 -0.17
CA ILE A 132 21.47 9.19 -1.03
C ILE A 132 22.24 9.68 -2.25
N ASP A 133 23.48 10.12 -2.08
CA ASP A 133 24.33 10.58 -3.18
C ASP A 133 24.65 9.44 -4.15
N GLY A 134 24.95 8.24 -3.63
CA GLY A 134 25.15 7.04 -4.44
C GLY A 134 23.89 6.65 -5.23
N ILE A 135 22.70 6.77 -4.62
CA ILE A 135 21.41 6.53 -5.28
C ILE A 135 21.21 7.54 -6.41
N LYS A 136 21.39 8.84 -6.11
CA LYS A 136 21.25 9.91 -7.10
C LYS A 136 22.20 9.73 -8.29
N ILE A 137 23.46 9.38 -8.04
CA ILE A 137 24.45 9.14 -9.10
C ILE A 137 24.07 7.92 -9.95
N PHE A 138 23.61 6.84 -9.33
CA PHE A 138 23.13 5.65 -10.05
C PHE A 138 21.92 5.99 -10.95
N ILE A 139 20.91 6.68 -10.38
CA ILE A 139 19.69 7.06 -11.08
C ILE A 139 19.98 8.07 -12.20
N SER A 140 20.84 9.06 -11.96
CA SER A 140 21.31 9.97 -13.00
C SER A 140 22.00 9.23 -14.13
N SER A 141 22.91 8.29 -13.81
CA SER A 141 23.64 7.52 -14.83
C SER A 141 22.69 6.70 -15.71
N LEU A 142 21.62 6.17 -15.13
CA LEU A 142 20.55 5.46 -15.84
C LEU A 142 19.71 6.38 -16.74
N MET A 143 19.44 7.61 -16.30
CA MET A 143 18.48 8.54 -16.92
C MET A 143 19.08 9.54 -17.92
N SER A 144 20.38 9.82 -17.86
CA SER A 144 20.99 10.92 -18.60
C SER A 144 21.27 10.61 -20.08
N SER A 145 22.02 9.54 -20.40
CA SER A 145 22.41 9.21 -21.78
C SER A 145 22.74 7.73 -21.99
N ASP A 146 22.83 7.28 -23.24
CA ASP A 146 23.32 5.92 -23.57
C ASP A 146 24.73 5.69 -23.05
N LYS A 147 25.62 6.68 -23.18
CA LYS A 147 27.02 6.58 -22.70
C LYS A 147 27.10 6.34 -21.20
N THR A 148 26.25 7.00 -20.41
CA THR A 148 26.23 6.83 -18.94
C THR A 148 25.57 5.51 -18.54
N ARG A 149 24.60 5.01 -19.33
CA ARG A 149 24.05 3.67 -19.17
C ARG A 149 25.08 2.59 -19.50
N ASP A 150 25.85 2.72 -20.57
CA ASP A 150 26.91 1.76 -20.92
C ASP A 150 27.99 1.68 -19.84
N LEU A 151 28.32 2.82 -19.24
CA LEU A 151 29.20 2.88 -18.08
C LEU A 151 28.60 2.13 -16.87
N LEU A 152 27.30 2.31 -16.61
CA LEU A 152 26.57 1.59 -15.57
C LEU A 152 26.62 0.08 -15.80
N VAL A 153 26.41 -0.36 -17.05
CA VAL A 153 26.53 -1.76 -17.47
C VAL A 153 27.92 -2.28 -17.15
N HIS A 154 28.97 -1.56 -17.54
CA HIS A 154 30.35 -1.95 -17.24
C HIS A 154 30.60 -2.15 -15.73
N TYR A 155 30.14 -1.22 -14.89
CA TYR A 155 30.31 -1.34 -13.44
C TYR A 155 29.50 -2.48 -12.83
N MET A 156 28.28 -2.70 -13.29
CA MET A 156 27.43 -3.82 -12.87
C MET A 156 28.05 -5.16 -13.27
N SER A 157 28.49 -5.32 -14.52
CA SER A 157 29.17 -6.53 -15.01
C SER A 157 30.43 -6.82 -14.22
N LYS A 158 31.29 -5.82 -13.99
CA LYS A 158 32.49 -5.99 -13.16
C LYS A 158 32.15 -6.42 -11.73
N ALA A 159 31.11 -5.85 -11.13
CA ALA A 159 30.67 -6.24 -9.79
C ALA A 159 30.11 -7.67 -9.75
N MET A 160 29.38 -8.10 -10.78
CA MET A 160 28.88 -9.47 -10.96
C MET A 160 30.03 -10.47 -11.13
N GLU A 161 31.01 -10.17 -11.98
CA GLU A 161 32.20 -11.00 -12.20
C GLU A 161 32.99 -11.21 -10.91
N LEU A 162 33.20 -10.14 -10.12
CA LEU A 162 33.89 -10.21 -8.83
C LEU A 162 33.16 -11.08 -7.79
N ARG A 163 31.85 -11.26 -7.95
CA ARG A 163 31.02 -12.14 -7.13
C ARG A 163 30.84 -13.55 -7.71
N GLY A 164 31.40 -13.82 -8.89
CA GLY A 164 31.28 -15.12 -9.58
C GLY A 164 29.94 -15.33 -10.29
N ILE A 165 29.23 -14.26 -10.63
CA ILE A 165 27.99 -14.32 -11.43
C ILE A 165 28.34 -14.16 -12.90
N HIS A 166 28.07 -15.19 -13.71
CA HIS A 166 28.46 -15.21 -15.12
C HIS A 166 27.28 -15.29 -16.09
N ASP A 167 26.11 -15.74 -15.64
CA ASP A 167 24.95 -16.02 -16.51
C ASP A 167 23.89 -14.91 -16.49
N ILE A 168 24.15 -13.80 -15.81
CA ILE A 168 23.23 -12.67 -15.69
C ILE A 168 23.83 -11.46 -16.37
N VAL A 169 23.02 -10.79 -17.19
CA VAL A 169 23.38 -9.55 -17.84
C VAL A 169 22.47 -8.42 -17.33
N PHE A 170 23.08 -7.33 -16.87
CA PHE A 170 22.37 -6.08 -16.66
C PHE A 170 22.47 -5.24 -17.94
N GLU A 171 21.36 -5.09 -18.65
CA GLU A 171 21.29 -4.31 -19.89
C GLU A 171 20.01 -3.45 -19.88
N PRO A 172 20.08 -2.15 -19.56
CA PRO A 172 18.91 -1.26 -19.52
C PRO A 172 18.60 -0.63 -20.89
N ASN A 173 19.54 -0.66 -21.84
CA ASN A 173 19.39 -0.08 -23.18
C ASN A 173 18.35 -0.75 -24.10
N PRO A 174 18.00 -2.04 -23.97
CA PRO A 174 16.95 -2.67 -24.76
C PRO A 174 15.54 -2.10 -24.52
N ILE A 175 15.34 -1.21 -23.56
CA ILE A 175 14.03 -0.61 -23.26
C ILE A 175 13.61 0.30 -24.42
N GLY A 176 12.50 -0.05 -25.07
CA GLY A 176 12.03 0.64 -26.26
C GLY A 176 12.72 0.15 -27.54
N ARG A 177 13.43 -0.99 -27.51
CA ARG A 177 13.95 -1.67 -28.70
C ARG A 177 12.81 -2.44 -29.37
N GLY A 178 12.63 -2.27 -30.67
CA GLY A 178 11.41 -2.72 -31.36
C GLY A 178 10.30 -1.67 -31.41
N TYR A 179 10.52 -0.48 -30.83
CA TYR A 179 9.57 0.61 -30.81
C TYR A 179 10.10 1.83 -31.56
N ILE A 180 9.21 2.45 -32.33
CA ILE A 180 9.41 3.77 -32.93
C ILE A 180 8.81 4.87 -32.06
N ILE A 181 9.52 5.98 -32.05
CA ILE A 181 9.13 7.27 -31.50
C ILE A 181 9.93 8.35 -32.23
N ASP A 182 9.40 9.57 -32.29
CA ASP A 182 10.15 10.70 -32.84
C ASP A 182 11.46 10.93 -32.05
N ASP A 183 12.58 10.91 -32.77
CA ASP A 183 13.93 11.07 -32.22
C ASP A 183 14.09 12.38 -31.43
N ALA A 184 13.35 13.43 -31.77
CA ALA A 184 13.38 14.71 -31.06
C ALA A 184 12.90 14.59 -29.60
N ILE A 185 11.94 13.69 -29.32
CA ILE A 185 11.34 13.49 -27.99
C ILE A 185 11.80 12.19 -27.32
N ARG A 186 12.44 11.28 -28.08
CA ARG A 186 12.92 9.97 -27.60
C ARG A 186 13.69 10.04 -26.28
N PRO A 187 14.68 10.95 -26.09
CA PRO A 187 15.46 10.96 -24.85
C PRO A 187 14.61 11.29 -23.62
N GLN A 188 13.68 12.25 -23.74
CA GLN A 188 12.78 12.63 -22.66
C GLN A 188 11.81 11.50 -22.33
N ARG A 189 11.19 10.88 -23.35
CA ARG A 189 10.20 9.80 -23.15
C ARG A 189 10.82 8.53 -22.60
N LEU A 190 12.04 8.18 -23.03
CA LEU A 190 12.78 7.08 -22.43
C LEU A 190 13.05 7.37 -20.95
N ARG A 191 13.47 8.59 -20.60
CA ARG A 191 13.69 8.97 -19.20
C ARG A 191 12.44 8.84 -18.35
N SER A 192 11.29 9.30 -18.86
CA SER A 192 9.99 9.12 -18.20
C SER A 192 9.64 7.65 -18.03
N LEU A 193 9.88 6.81 -19.04
CA LEU A 193 9.64 5.36 -18.95
C LEU A 193 10.48 4.72 -17.85
N LEU A 194 11.79 4.99 -17.82
CA LEU A 194 12.70 4.48 -16.79
C LEU A 194 12.24 4.91 -15.38
N ALA A 195 11.83 6.17 -15.23
CA ALA A 195 11.32 6.70 -13.97
C ALA A 195 10.02 6.03 -13.54
N LEU A 196 9.06 5.83 -14.45
CA LEU A 196 7.78 5.16 -14.16
C LEU A 196 7.99 3.73 -13.65
N MET A 197 8.92 2.98 -14.24
CA MET A 197 9.25 1.63 -13.76
C MET A 197 9.77 1.66 -12.32
N ILE A 198 10.71 2.57 -12.05
CA ILE A 198 11.31 2.74 -10.72
C ILE A 198 10.24 3.15 -9.71
N MET A 199 9.44 4.17 -10.03
CA MET A 199 8.36 4.68 -9.16
C MET A 199 7.32 3.59 -8.87
N ARG A 200 6.84 2.85 -9.88
CA ARG A 200 5.87 1.75 -9.70
C ARG A 200 6.41 0.68 -8.76
N SER A 201 7.69 0.33 -8.87
CA SER A 201 8.28 -0.72 -8.02
C SER A 201 8.28 -0.39 -6.52
N THR A 202 8.16 0.89 -6.16
CA THR A 202 8.13 1.36 -4.76
C THR A 202 6.77 1.26 -4.09
N LYS A 203 5.72 0.93 -4.85
CA LYS A 203 4.30 0.90 -4.40
C LYS A 203 3.75 2.24 -3.90
N HIS A 204 4.42 3.35 -4.19
CA HIS A 204 3.84 4.68 -4.03
C HIS A 204 2.95 5.01 -5.24
N THR A 205 1.82 5.64 -4.97
CA THR A 205 0.89 6.11 -6.01
C THR A 205 1.38 7.43 -6.58
N TYR A 206 1.19 7.63 -7.88
CA TYR A 206 1.67 8.80 -8.59
C TYR A 206 0.70 9.26 -9.67
N ASP A 207 0.78 10.55 -10.00
CA ASP A 207 0.06 11.19 -11.08
C ASP A 207 0.92 11.13 -12.37
N LEU A 208 0.44 10.37 -13.35
CA LEU A 208 1.12 10.13 -14.62
C LEU A 208 1.36 11.42 -15.41
N ASP A 209 0.40 12.36 -15.39
CA ASP A 209 0.51 13.60 -16.16
C ASP A 209 1.63 14.47 -15.61
N LYS A 210 1.75 14.54 -14.27
CA LYS A 210 2.84 15.27 -13.62
C LYS A 210 4.20 14.67 -13.94
N VAL A 211 4.33 13.33 -14.03
CA VAL A 211 5.61 12.67 -14.37
C VAL A 211 6.13 13.15 -15.73
N PHE A 212 5.26 13.36 -16.71
CA PHE A 212 5.67 13.83 -18.03
C PHE A 212 6.10 15.30 -18.09
N THR A 213 5.77 16.09 -17.06
CA THR A 213 6.19 17.50 -16.97
C THR A 213 7.57 17.69 -16.34
N LEU A 214 8.15 16.65 -15.75
CA LEU A 214 9.45 16.73 -15.07
C LEU A 214 10.61 16.89 -16.05
N ASN A 215 11.53 17.79 -15.72
CA ASN A 215 12.81 17.90 -16.42
C ASN A 215 13.83 16.82 -15.94
N GLU A 216 15.02 16.80 -16.54
CA GLU A 216 16.05 15.80 -16.22
C GLU A 216 16.47 15.78 -14.75
N GLU A 217 16.70 16.95 -14.15
CA GLU A 217 17.16 17.04 -12.76
C GLU A 217 16.03 16.66 -11.80
N GLN A 218 14.81 17.13 -12.09
CA GLN A 218 13.62 16.84 -11.30
C GLN A 218 13.28 15.34 -11.31
N ILE A 219 13.33 14.68 -12.47
CA ILE A 219 12.98 13.26 -12.55
C ILE A 219 14.01 12.36 -11.87
N VAL A 220 15.29 12.74 -11.89
CA VAL A 220 16.35 12.05 -11.13
C VAL A 220 16.15 12.25 -9.63
N GLU A 221 15.91 13.50 -9.20
CA GLU A 221 15.66 13.79 -7.78
C GLU A 221 14.43 13.04 -7.27
N GLU A 222 13.36 13.05 -8.04
CA GLU A 222 12.11 12.43 -7.68
C GLU A 222 12.23 10.90 -7.65
N ALA A 223 12.73 10.25 -8.70
CA ALA A 223 12.93 8.80 -8.70
C ALA A 223 13.86 8.32 -7.57
N SER A 224 14.90 9.10 -7.24
CA SER A 224 15.75 8.82 -6.08
C SER A 224 14.98 8.94 -4.77
N ALA A 225 14.11 9.95 -4.65
CA ALA A 225 13.29 10.17 -3.47
C ALA A 225 12.32 8.99 -3.23
N TYR A 226 11.67 8.47 -4.28
CA TYR A 226 10.81 7.28 -4.21
C TYR A 226 11.53 6.05 -3.63
N ILE A 227 12.80 5.84 -4.01
CA ILE A 227 13.61 4.73 -3.47
C ILE A 227 13.89 4.96 -1.97
N VAL A 228 14.28 6.18 -1.60
CA VAL A 228 14.57 6.53 -0.20
C VAL A 228 13.33 6.44 0.67
N SER A 229 12.15 6.85 0.20
CA SER A 229 10.90 6.73 0.95
C SER A 229 10.46 5.28 1.14
N MET A 230 10.61 4.44 0.11
CA MET A 230 10.36 3.00 0.24
C MET A 230 11.24 2.40 1.34
N GLN A 231 12.53 2.77 1.35
CA GLN A 231 13.48 2.31 2.37
C GLN A 231 13.10 2.79 3.77
N ALA A 232 12.82 4.09 3.93
CA ALA A 232 12.41 4.66 5.20
C ALA A 232 11.12 4.01 5.73
N LYS A 233 10.14 3.76 4.86
CA LYS A 233 8.90 3.05 5.21
C LYS A 233 9.17 1.60 5.65
N SER A 234 10.01 0.87 4.93
CA SER A 234 10.39 -0.49 5.31
C SER A 234 11.15 -0.54 6.64
N MET A 235 12.08 0.40 6.85
CA MET A 235 12.85 0.53 8.09
C MET A 235 11.95 0.85 9.28
N LEU A 236 10.98 1.76 9.09
CA LEU A 236 10.00 2.10 10.11
C LEU A 236 9.20 0.87 10.54
N LYS A 237 8.67 0.13 9.56
CA LYS A 237 7.98 -1.13 9.82
C LYS A 237 8.86 -2.12 10.57
N ASN A 238 10.11 -2.31 10.14
CA ASN A 238 11.05 -3.23 10.80
C ASN A 238 11.39 -2.81 12.25
N GLN A 239 11.51 -1.51 12.53
CA GLN A 239 11.72 -0.99 13.88
C GLN A 239 10.51 -1.22 14.78
N ILE A 240 9.29 -1.18 14.23
CA ILE A 240 8.04 -1.47 14.94
C ILE A 240 7.91 -2.98 15.19
N THR A 241 8.00 -3.80 14.13
CA THR A 241 7.80 -5.26 14.26
C THR A 241 8.94 -5.96 15.00
N GLY A 242 10.15 -5.41 14.90
CA GLY A 242 11.36 -6.03 15.40
C GLY A 242 11.77 -7.29 14.63
N GLY A 243 12.83 -7.92 15.12
CA GLY A 243 13.33 -9.20 14.60
C GLY A 243 12.83 -10.39 15.42
N VAL A 244 13.19 -11.61 14.98
CA VAL A 244 12.81 -12.87 15.66
C VAL A 244 13.21 -12.89 17.13
N MET A 245 14.36 -12.27 17.48
CA MET A 245 14.88 -12.25 18.84
C MET A 245 14.54 -10.99 19.66
N LEU A 246 14.06 -9.91 19.01
CA LEU A 246 13.78 -8.65 19.68
C LEU A 246 12.56 -7.98 19.05
N ARG A 247 11.42 -8.02 19.75
CA ARG A 247 10.17 -7.40 19.34
C ARG A 247 9.83 -6.25 20.29
N PRO A 248 10.17 -4.99 19.94
CA PRO A 248 10.05 -3.87 20.87
C PRO A 248 8.59 -3.53 21.18
N PHE A 249 7.67 -3.74 20.24
CA PHE A 249 6.24 -3.45 20.37
C PHE A 249 5.38 -4.72 20.41
N ASP A 250 5.81 -5.74 21.16
CA ASP A 250 5.04 -6.98 21.35
C ASP A 250 4.31 -6.97 22.69
N TRP A 251 2.96 -6.86 22.68
CA TRP A 251 2.16 -6.68 23.90
C TRP A 251 2.56 -7.67 25.01
N PRO A 252 2.87 -7.18 26.23
CA PRO A 252 2.63 -5.84 26.77
C PRO A 252 3.78 -4.83 26.61
N LEU A 253 4.78 -5.11 25.77
CA LEU A 253 5.88 -4.18 25.49
C LEU A 253 5.40 -3.03 24.58
N ILE A 254 5.93 -1.83 24.82
CA ILE A 254 5.59 -0.56 24.13
C ILE A 254 6.84 0.18 23.62
N GLY A 255 7.91 -0.57 23.39
CA GLY A 255 9.22 -0.02 23.06
C GLY A 255 9.92 0.62 24.26
N ASN A 256 10.86 1.51 23.96
CA ASN A 256 11.60 2.33 24.91
C ASN A 256 11.98 3.66 24.23
N PRO A 257 12.48 4.67 24.97
CA PRO A 257 12.80 5.98 24.38
C PRO A 257 13.79 5.91 23.22
N LYS A 258 14.79 5.01 23.28
CA LYS A 258 15.78 4.85 22.21
C LYS A 258 15.14 4.33 20.92
N VAL A 259 14.26 3.33 21.01
CA VAL A 259 13.53 2.80 19.86
C VAL A 259 12.59 3.87 19.28
N CYS A 260 11.87 4.59 20.14
CA CYS A 260 10.97 5.66 19.72
C CYS A 260 11.73 6.81 19.03
N ASN A 261 12.90 7.18 19.52
CA ASN A 261 13.78 8.14 18.84
C ASN A 261 14.23 7.65 17.46
N GLY A 262 14.55 6.36 17.32
CA GLY A 262 14.83 5.75 16.02
C GLY A 262 13.66 5.87 15.02
N LEU A 263 12.42 5.71 15.50
CA LEU A 263 11.22 5.89 14.68
C LEU A 263 11.12 7.33 14.16
N PHE A 264 11.37 8.32 15.00
CA PHE A 264 11.35 9.74 14.59
C PHE A 264 12.50 10.11 13.64
N SER A 265 13.72 9.58 13.83
CA SER A 265 14.81 9.73 12.85
C SER A 265 14.38 9.22 11.47
N THR A 266 13.80 8.01 11.43
CA THR A 266 13.32 7.39 10.18
C THR A 266 12.16 8.18 9.57
N LEU A 267 11.23 8.66 10.40
CA LEU A 267 10.08 9.46 9.98
C LEU A 267 10.52 10.80 9.36
N ASN A 268 11.56 11.45 9.90
CA ASN A 268 12.10 12.68 9.34
C ASN A 268 12.70 12.45 7.94
N VAL A 269 13.39 11.33 7.72
CA VAL A 269 13.91 10.97 6.39
C VAL A 269 12.76 10.71 5.40
N LEU A 270 11.69 10.04 5.85
CA LEU A 270 10.49 9.85 5.04
C LEU A 270 9.85 11.20 4.68
N GLN A 271 9.72 12.12 5.63
CA GLN A 271 9.18 13.47 5.39
C GLN A 271 10.06 14.27 4.40
N GLN A 272 11.38 14.23 4.54
CA GLN A 272 12.31 14.97 3.68
C GLN A 272 12.41 14.40 2.27
N SER A 273 12.20 13.08 2.10
CA SER A 273 12.17 12.46 0.77
C SER A 273 10.85 12.73 0.07
N THR A 274 9.73 12.58 0.77
CA THR A 274 8.38 12.82 0.21
C THR A 274 8.14 14.28 -0.18
N SER A 275 8.77 15.25 0.49
CA SER A 275 8.69 16.66 0.07
C SER A 275 9.31 16.95 -1.30
N LYS A 276 10.12 16.02 -1.84
CA LYS A 276 10.71 16.09 -3.18
C LYS A 276 9.89 15.35 -4.24
N MET A 277 8.77 14.71 -3.88
CA MET A 277 7.94 13.94 -4.80
C MET A 277 6.70 14.73 -5.21
N VAL A 278 6.82 15.51 -6.29
CA VAL A 278 5.72 16.37 -6.78
C VAL A 278 4.61 15.56 -7.45
N THR A 279 4.94 14.38 -7.99
CA THR A 279 4.02 13.45 -8.65
C THR A 279 3.31 12.52 -7.66
N CYS A 280 3.84 12.35 -6.45
CA CYS A 280 3.33 11.37 -5.49
C CYS A 280 1.99 11.80 -4.92
N THR A 281 0.99 10.91 -4.98
CA THR A 281 -0.35 11.16 -4.43
C THR A 281 -0.53 10.53 -3.05
N THR A 282 0.33 9.57 -2.66
CA THR A 282 0.24 8.85 -1.37
C THR A 282 0.30 9.78 -0.16
N TYR A 283 1.14 10.82 -0.21
CA TYR A 283 1.40 11.74 0.92
C TYR A 283 0.75 13.11 0.71
N THR A 284 -0.42 13.13 0.07
CA THR A 284 -1.20 14.34 -0.18
C THR A 284 -2.65 14.15 0.25
N TYR A 285 -3.30 15.25 0.64
CA TYR A 285 -4.74 15.34 0.79
C TYR A 285 -5.33 15.94 -0.47
N GLU A 286 -6.29 15.25 -1.06
CA GLU A 286 -7.09 15.79 -2.14
C GLU A 286 -8.31 16.50 -1.57
N THR A 287 -8.36 17.81 -1.76
CA THR A 287 -9.55 18.63 -1.49
C THR A 287 -10.10 19.12 -2.83
N ALA A 288 -11.40 19.45 -2.88
CA ALA A 288 -12.09 19.86 -4.11
C ALA A 288 -11.40 21.00 -4.88
N GLU A 289 -10.52 21.77 -4.23
CA GLU A 289 -9.83 22.92 -4.83
C GLU A 289 -8.32 22.73 -4.97
N LYS A 290 -7.70 21.73 -4.30
CA LYS A 290 -6.24 21.53 -4.33
C LYS A 290 -5.76 20.20 -3.72
N GLN A 291 -4.65 19.69 -4.24
CA GLN A 291 -3.82 18.71 -3.55
C GLN A 291 -2.85 19.40 -2.59
N THR A 292 -2.90 19.01 -1.31
CA THR A 292 -2.06 19.58 -0.24
C THR A 292 -1.13 18.50 0.32
N PRO A 293 0.19 18.71 0.37
CA PRO A 293 1.11 17.73 0.94
C PRO A 293 0.87 17.56 2.45
N TRP A 294 1.16 16.37 2.96
CA TRP A 294 1.08 16.07 4.38
C TRP A 294 1.95 17.00 5.22
N SER A 295 1.40 17.46 6.34
CA SER A 295 2.12 18.20 7.36
C SER A 295 2.95 17.26 8.24
N ARG A 296 3.85 17.82 9.06
CA ARG A 296 4.60 17.04 10.06
C ARG A 296 3.67 16.30 11.04
N SER A 297 2.53 16.89 11.39
CA SER A 297 1.54 16.24 12.26
C SER A 297 0.94 15.00 11.60
N ASP A 298 0.81 14.99 10.28
CA ASP A 298 0.21 13.88 9.52
C ASP A 298 1.17 12.71 9.45
N PHE A 299 2.47 12.98 9.26
CA PHE A 299 3.52 11.96 9.37
C PHE A 299 3.58 11.33 10.78
N ILE A 300 3.46 12.14 11.84
CA ILE A 300 3.40 11.60 13.21
C ILE A 300 2.14 10.75 13.41
N SER A 301 1.00 11.19 12.84
CA SER A 301 -0.24 10.42 12.91
C SER A 301 -0.14 9.10 12.16
N PHE A 302 0.55 9.09 11.01
CA PHE A 302 0.91 7.90 10.26
C PHE A 302 1.78 6.94 11.09
N LEU A 303 2.79 7.46 11.78
CA LEU A 303 3.63 6.63 12.69
C LEU A 303 2.79 5.94 13.78
N ILE A 304 1.90 6.69 14.44
CA ILE A 304 1.01 6.13 15.47
C ILE A 304 0.10 5.06 14.86
N LYS A 305 -0.39 5.29 13.64
CA LYS A 305 -1.21 4.31 12.91
C LYS A 305 -0.43 3.02 12.65
N GLU A 306 0.80 3.09 12.14
CA GLU A 306 1.64 1.90 11.89
C GLU A 306 1.92 1.10 13.18
N ILE A 307 2.16 1.77 14.30
CA ILE A 307 2.30 1.12 15.62
C ILE A 307 0.99 0.41 16.01
N THR A 308 -0.14 1.09 15.83
CA THR A 308 -1.48 0.57 16.20
C THR A 308 -1.87 -0.62 15.33
N GLU A 309 -1.59 -0.56 14.02
CA GLU A 309 -1.80 -1.68 13.09
C GLU A 309 -0.95 -2.89 13.47
N HIS A 310 0.29 -2.70 13.93
CA HIS A 310 1.12 -3.80 14.42
C HIS A 310 0.52 -4.50 15.65
N TYR A 311 0.00 -3.73 16.62
CA TYR A 311 -0.69 -4.32 17.77
C TYR A 311 -1.98 -5.02 17.39
N SER A 312 -2.72 -4.48 16.42
CA SER A 312 -3.92 -5.10 15.87
C SER A 312 -3.60 -6.46 15.23
N GLU A 313 -2.49 -6.55 14.49
CA GLU A 313 -2.00 -7.80 13.92
C GLU A 313 -1.59 -8.81 15.00
N ILE A 314 -0.88 -8.36 16.05
CA ILE A 314 -0.57 -9.22 17.21
C ILE A 314 -1.85 -9.73 17.87
N HIS A 315 -2.86 -8.88 18.01
CA HIS A 315 -4.15 -9.26 18.59
C HIS A 315 -4.83 -10.34 17.75
N ARG A 316 -4.93 -10.13 16.43
CA ARG A 316 -5.50 -11.08 15.44
C ARG A 316 -4.82 -12.45 15.52
N ILE A 317 -3.49 -12.50 15.49
CA ILE A 317 -2.74 -13.76 15.54
C ILE A 317 -2.95 -14.50 16.89
N ARG A 318 -3.21 -13.79 17.98
CA ARG A 318 -3.35 -14.35 19.33
C ARG A 318 -4.78 -14.78 19.69
N HIS A 319 -5.79 -14.49 18.87
CA HIS A 319 -7.20 -14.81 19.13
C HIS A 319 -7.50 -16.29 19.42
N GLY A 320 -6.58 -17.22 19.14
CA GLY A 320 -6.69 -18.63 19.52
C GLY A 320 -6.53 -18.94 21.02
N LYS A 321 -6.15 -17.99 21.91
CA LYS A 321 -5.82 -18.32 23.31
C LYS A 321 -6.56 -17.55 24.43
N SER A 322 -7.26 -16.46 24.14
CA SER A 322 -8.21 -15.73 25.03
C SER A 322 -8.33 -14.29 24.53
N LYS A 323 -9.52 -13.68 24.61
CA LYS A 323 -9.75 -12.26 24.26
C LYS A 323 -8.97 -11.37 25.24
N ASN A 324 -8.00 -10.62 24.74
CA ASN A 324 -7.16 -9.76 25.58
C ASN A 324 -7.73 -8.35 25.61
N THR A 325 -8.68 -8.13 26.52
CA THR A 325 -9.43 -6.88 26.65
C THR A 325 -8.55 -5.65 26.91
N GLU A 326 -7.40 -5.80 27.56
CA GLU A 326 -6.45 -4.69 27.75
C GLU A 326 -5.81 -4.27 26.41
N LEU A 327 -5.48 -5.23 25.54
CA LEU A 327 -4.91 -4.94 24.23
C LEU A 327 -5.96 -4.32 23.29
N ASP A 328 -7.21 -4.81 23.34
CA ASP A 328 -8.35 -4.21 22.63
C ASP A 328 -8.49 -2.72 22.98
N LEU A 329 -8.59 -2.41 24.27
CA LEU A 329 -8.74 -1.03 24.75
C LEU A 329 -7.53 -0.17 24.39
N PHE A 330 -6.32 -0.72 24.44
CA PHE A 330 -5.11 -0.01 24.03
C PHE A 330 -5.15 0.37 22.55
N ILE A 331 -5.57 -0.54 21.67
CA ILE A 331 -5.73 -0.30 20.23
C ILE A 331 -6.82 0.76 19.98
N GLU A 332 -7.97 0.67 20.66
CA GLU A 332 -9.05 1.66 20.58
C GLU A 332 -8.59 3.06 20.99
N LEU A 333 -7.85 3.16 22.10
CA LEU A 333 -7.31 4.41 22.61
C LEU A 333 -6.37 5.08 21.62
N LEU A 334 -5.40 4.33 21.08
CA LEU A 334 -4.45 4.85 20.10
C LEU A 334 -5.14 5.26 18.80
N THR A 335 -6.07 4.44 18.29
CA THR A 335 -6.82 4.74 17.06
C THR A 335 -7.70 5.98 17.23
N GLY A 336 -8.44 6.03 18.35
CA GLY A 336 -9.33 7.14 18.69
C GLY A 336 -8.57 8.45 18.83
N GLU A 337 -7.48 8.44 19.59
CA GLU A 337 -6.81 9.66 19.99
C GLU A 337 -5.60 10.04 19.13
N ASN A 338 -5.28 9.28 18.07
CA ASN A 338 -4.13 9.48 17.18
C ASN A 338 -3.79 10.96 16.89
N ILE A 339 -4.72 11.74 16.32
CA ILE A 339 -4.49 13.17 16.01
C ILE A 339 -4.14 14.00 17.25
N LYS A 340 -4.71 13.69 18.43
CA LYS A 340 -4.39 14.40 19.69
C LYS A 340 -2.97 14.05 20.15
N ILE A 341 -2.62 12.76 20.09
CA ILE A 341 -1.27 12.27 20.40
C ILE A 341 -0.26 12.96 19.48
N ALA A 342 -0.50 12.94 18.17
CA ALA A 342 0.37 13.58 17.18
C ALA A 342 0.59 15.07 17.45
N LYS A 343 -0.45 15.81 17.84
CA LYS A 343 -0.34 17.23 18.22
C LYS A 343 0.50 17.45 19.48
N ARG A 344 0.43 16.55 20.47
CA ARG A 344 1.26 16.63 21.69
C ARG A 344 2.72 16.32 21.36
N LEU A 345 2.97 15.24 20.60
CA LEU A 345 4.31 14.86 20.16
C LEU A 345 4.99 15.93 19.30
N LEU A 346 4.23 16.61 18.42
CA LEU A 346 4.75 17.70 17.60
C LEU A 346 5.28 18.88 18.43
N ARG A 347 4.74 19.10 19.64
CA ARG A 347 5.12 20.19 20.54
C ARG A 347 6.21 19.79 21.54
N ALA A 348 6.59 18.53 21.59
CA ALA A 348 7.60 18.03 22.52
C ALA A 348 9.01 18.36 22.02
N ASP A 349 9.90 18.69 22.97
CA ASP A 349 11.32 18.92 22.68
C ASP A 349 12.04 17.62 22.27
N ASP A 350 11.69 16.50 22.91
CA ASP A 350 12.09 15.14 22.53
C ASP A 350 10.84 14.31 22.16
N PRO A 351 10.46 14.27 20.87
CA PRO A 351 9.28 13.54 20.43
C PRO A 351 9.33 12.04 20.66
N GLY A 352 10.52 11.40 20.67
CA GLY A 352 10.61 9.96 20.87
C GLY A 352 10.49 9.58 22.34
N ALA A 353 11.07 10.34 23.26
CA ALA A 353 10.80 10.19 24.69
C ALA A 353 9.31 10.44 25.00
N ALA A 354 8.73 11.50 24.41
CA ALA A 354 7.31 11.80 24.57
C ALA A 354 6.41 10.68 24.03
N LEU A 355 6.75 10.06 22.90
CA LEU A 355 6.00 8.92 22.36
C LEU A 355 6.02 7.72 23.31
N PHE A 356 7.16 7.41 23.90
CA PHE A 356 7.24 6.34 24.91
C PHE A 356 6.33 6.62 26.11
N GLU A 357 6.34 7.86 26.64
CA GLU A 357 5.48 8.25 27.75
C GLU A 357 3.99 8.21 27.38
N GLU A 358 3.61 8.67 26.18
CA GLU A 358 2.24 8.58 25.68
C GLU A 358 1.79 7.12 25.60
N LEU A 359 2.58 6.22 25.00
CA LEU A 359 2.25 4.80 24.91
C LEU A 359 2.15 4.16 26.31
N ASN A 360 2.97 4.59 27.28
CA ASN A 360 2.91 4.11 28.65
C ASN A 360 1.63 4.58 29.36
N ASP A 361 1.25 5.84 29.19
CA ASP A 361 0.00 6.40 29.71
C ASP A 361 -1.22 5.65 29.14
N TYR A 362 -1.29 5.48 27.82
CA TYR A 362 -2.40 4.73 27.20
C TYR A 362 -2.43 3.27 27.61
N LYS A 363 -1.28 2.65 27.88
CA LYS A 363 -1.22 1.30 28.45
C LYS A 363 -1.80 1.26 29.87
N GLN A 364 -1.56 2.27 30.70
CA GLN A 364 -2.19 2.35 32.04
C GLN A 364 -3.69 2.59 31.93
N LYS A 365 -4.14 3.45 31.01
CA LYS A 365 -5.56 3.69 30.72
C LYS A 365 -6.29 2.44 30.24
N ALA A 366 -5.67 1.67 29.37
CA ALA A 366 -6.22 0.41 28.91
C ALA A 366 -6.39 -0.59 30.07
N LYS A 367 -5.42 -0.64 31.00
CA LYS A 367 -5.51 -1.46 32.23
C LYS A 367 -6.58 -0.99 33.21
N SER A 368 -6.86 0.32 33.28
CA SER A 368 -7.92 0.88 34.11
C SER A 368 -9.31 0.78 33.46
N GLY A 369 -9.41 0.36 32.20
CA GLY A 369 -10.68 0.27 31.48
C GLY A 369 -11.17 1.60 30.91
N GLU A 370 -10.30 2.60 30.78
CA GLU A 370 -10.66 3.91 30.23
C GLU A 370 -10.95 3.83 28.72
N LYS A 371 -12.07 4.43 28.31
CA LYS A 371 -12.47 4.53 26.90
C LYS A 371 -11.89 5.78 26.23
N PRO A 372 -11.64 5.76 24.90
CA PRO A 372 -11.14 6.92 24.18
C PRO A 372 -12.05 8.14 24.27
N GLN A 373 -11.45 9.29 24.57
CA GLN A 373 -12.12 10.59 24.58
C GLN A 373 -12.21 11.16 23.16
N ILE A 374 -13.08 10.55 22.34
CA ILE A 374 -13.34 10.98 20.97
C ILE A 374 -14.79 11.41 20.80
N THR A 375 -15.02 12.35 19.88
CA THR A 375 -16.40 12.70 19.53
C THR A 375 -17.05 11.52 18.81
N PRO A 376 -18.37 11.32 18.97
CA PRO A 376 -19.09 10.21 18.35
C PRO A 376 -18.93 10.14 16.82
N GLU A 377 -18.89 11.27 16.13
CA GLU A 377 -18.71 11.33 14.66
C GLU A 377 -17.33 10.82 14.25
N ARG A 378 -16.31 11.11 15.08
CA ARG A 378 -14.96 10.63 14.84
C ARG A 378 -14.86 9.13 15.10
N ARG A 379 -15.51 8.63 16.15
CA ARG A 379 -15.61 7.19 16.42
C ARG A 379 -16.22 6.47 15.22
N PHE A 380 -17.35 6.99 14.74
CA PHE A 380 -18.04 6.47 13.56
C PHE A 380 -17.14 6.42 12.31
N ARG A 381 -16.42 7.51 12.00
CA ARG A 381 -15.47 7.54 10.86
C ARG A 381 -14.35 6.52 10.98
N ILE A 382 -13.82 6.32 12.20
CA ILE A 382 -12.77 5.34 12.46
C ILE A 382 -13.29 3.93 12.17
N VAL A 383 -14.45 3.57 12.71
CA VAL A 383 -15.02 2.22 12.51
C VAL A 383 -15.30 1.97 11.03
N LEU A 384 -15.90 2.92 10.31
CA LEU A 384 -16.11 2.79 8.86
C LEU A 384 -14.80 2.63 8.07
N SER A 385 -13.74 3.33 8.47
CA SER A 385 -12.44 3.21 7.81
C SER A 385 -11.78 1.84 8.05
N SER A 386 -11.95 1.27 9.26
CA SER A 386 -11.50 -0.08 9.59
C SER A 386 -12.24 -1.12 8.77
N LEU A 387 -13.58 -1.03 8.71
CA LEU A 387 -14.43 -1.88 7.88
C LEU A 387 -13.98 -1.84 6.41
N LYS A 388 -13.80 -0.63 5.83
CA LYS A 388 -13.32 -0.49 4.45
C LYS A 388 -11.98 -1.17 4.20
N GLN A 389 -11.03 -1.07 5.14
CA GLN A 389 -9.69 -1.64 5.01
C GLN A 389 -9.68 -3.18 5.13
N GLN A 390 -10.64 -3.77 5.85
CA GLN A 390 -10.77 -5.22 5.96
C GLN A 390 -11.46 -5.86 4.76
N VAL A 391 -12.38 -5.13 4.13
CA VAL A 391 -13.19 -5.61 3.02
C VAL A 391 -12.48 -5.50 1.66
N SER A 392 -11.46 -4.65 1.53
CA SER A 392 -10.65 -4.60 0.29
C SER A 392 -10.00 -5.95 -0.03
N GLU A 393 -9.98 -6.31 -1.32
CA GLU A 393 -9.88 -7.65 -1.93
C GLU A 393 -8.74 -8.59 -1.47
N ASP A 394 -7.73 -8.11 -0.74
CA ASP A 394 -6.59 -8.93 -0.30
C ASP A 394 -6.77 -9.67 1.06
N LYS A 395 -7.90 -9.51 1.78
CA LYS A 395 -8.08 -10.07 3.14
C LYS A 395 -9.37 -10.86 3.40
N LEU A 396 -10.24 -11.00 2.41
CA LEU A 396 -11.54 -11.67 2.58
C LEU A 396 -11.41 -13.17 2.89
N GLU A 397 -10.31 -13.83 2.49
CA GLU A 397 -10.11 -15.27 2.78
C GLU A 397 -9.76 -15.57 4.25
N GLU A 398 -9.39 -14.58 5.07
CA GLU A 398 -8.94 -14.80 6.46
C GLU A 398 -9.82 -14.14 7.54
N THR A 399 -10.79 -13.31 7.18
CA THR A 399 -11.55 -12.51 8.17
C THR A 399 -12.83 -13.26 8.58
N SER A 400 -12.98 -13.55 9.87
CA SER A 400 -14.14 -14.32 10.33
C SER A 400 -15.42 -13.47 10.26
N SER A 401 -16.54 -14.07 9.84
CA SER A 401 -17.83 -13.36 9.74
C SER A 401 -18.26 -12.73 11.07
N ASN A 402 -17.83 -13.29 12.20
CA ASN A 402 -18.09 -12.72 13.53
C ASN A 402 -17.35 -11.38 13.77
N GLU A 403 -16.12 -11.22 13.28
CA GLU A 403 -15.35 -9.97 13.42
C GLU A 403 -15.99 -8.82 12.62
N VAL A 404 -16.55 -9.14 11.45
CA VAL A 404 -17.30 -8.16 10.64
C VAL A 404 -18.58 -7.72 11.38
N MET A 405 -19.27 -8.64 12.05
CA MET A 405 -20.48 -8.31 12.83
C MET A 405 -20.20 -7.46 14.06
N ASP A 406 -19.14 -7.76 14.80
CA ASP A 406 -18.75 -6.97 15.97
C ASP A 406 -18.49 -5.50 15.56
N GLN A 407 -17.82 -5.27 14.43
CA GLN A 407 -17.56 -3.92 13.92
C GLN A 407 -18.80 -3.21 13.38
N ILE A 408 -19.74 -3.95 12.77
CA ILE A 408 -21.04 -3.38 12.38
C ILE A 408 -21.76 -2.90 13.63
N ASN A 409 -21.82 -3.72 14.68
CA ASN A 409 -22.45 -3.32 15.93
C ASN A 409 -21.77 -2.09 16.54
N GLU A 410 -20.43 -2.02 16.54
CA GLU A 410 -19.69 -0.84 17.01
C GLU A 410 -19.97 0.42 16.17
N ALA A 411 -20.11 0.28 14.84
CA ALA A 411 -20.42 1.39 13.94
C ALA A 411 -21.81 1.97 14.25
N PHE A 412 -22.77 1.09 14.49
CA PHE A 412 -24.15 1.46 14.83
C PHE A 412 -24.24 2.01 16.26
N ASP A 413 -23.50 1.44 17.22
CA ASP A 413 -23.43 1.99 18.59
C ASP A 413 -22.85 3.42 18.61
N ALA A 414 -21.93 3.74 17.70
CA ALA A 414 -21.43 5.10 17.56
C ALA A 414 -22.53 6.10 17.11
N ILE A 415 -23.53 5.65 16.35
CA ILE A 415 -24.68 6.47 15.94
C ILE A 415 -25.50 6.91 17.15
N ILE A 416 -25.70 6.02 18.13
CA ILE A 416 -26.39 6.36 19.39
C ILE A 416 -25.72 7.56 20.04
N GLY A 417 -24.39 7.51 20.19
CA GLY A 417 -23.61 8.62 20.75
C GLY A 417 -23.70 9.92 19.94
N VAL A 418 -23.75 9.85 18.60
CA VAL A 418 -23.91 11.04 17.74
C VAL A 418 -25.25 11.70 18.01
N VAL A 419 -26.33 10.91 18.03
CA VAL A 419 -27.69 11.43 18.23
C VAL A 419 -27.86 12.00 19.64
N GLU A 420 -27.41 11.27 20.67
CA GLU A 420 -27.47 11.71 22.08
C GLU A 420 -26.69 13.01 22.30
N SER A 421 -25.49 13.15 21.70
CA SER A 421 -24.68 14.38 21.83
C SER A 421 -25.32 15.62 21.17
N HIS A 422 -26.27 15.43 20.25
CA HIS A 422 -26.97 16.49 19.53
C HIS A 422 -28.46 16.58 19.89
N GLU A 423 -28.93 15.81 20.87
CA GLU A 423 -30.34 15.66 21.22
C GLU A 423 -31.04 17.00 21.47
N LYS A 424 -30.37 17.92 22.21
CA LYS A 424 -30.88 19.28 22.48
C LYS A 424 -31.04 20.15 21.22
N SER A 425 -30.24 19.90 20.20
CA SER A 425 -30.29 20.65 18.93
C SER A 425 -31.27 20.02 17.94
N LEU A 426 -31.43 18.69 18.00
CA LEU A 426 -32.31 17.92 17.14
C LEU A 426 -33.77 17.98 17.61
N GLY A 427 -34.02 18.10 18.92
CA GLY A 427 -35.37 18.14 19.48
C GLY A 427 -36.21 16.96 18.99
N ASP A 428 -37.41 17.26 18.48
CA ASP A 428 -38.35 16.24 17.97
C ASP A 428 -37.86 15.54 16.69
N GLU A 429 -36.79 16.01 16.03
CA GLU A 429 -36.24 15.39 14.82
C GLU A 429 -35.16 14.33 15.08
N ALA A 430 -34.79 14.08 16.35
CA ALA A 430 -33.73 13.14 16.71
C ALA A 430 -33.97 11.72 16.15
N GLU A 431 -35.23 11.24 16.16
CA GLU A 431 -35.59 9.93 15.61
C GLU A 431 -35.39 9.85 14.08
N ARG A 432 -35.84 10.88 13.35
CA ARG A 432 -35.68 10.94 11.88
C ARG A 432 -34.23 11.05 11.48
N PHE A 433 -33.46 11.83 12.23
CA PHE A 433 -32.03 11.96 12.04
C PHE A 433 -31.30 10.62 12.29
N ALA A 434 -31.64 9.91 13.37
CA ALA A 434 -31.11 8.57 13.65
C ALA A 434 -31.43 7.58 12.52
N GLN A 435 -32.68 7.54 12.03
CA GLN A 435 -33.08 6.69 10.92
C GLN A 435 -32.31 7.00 9.63
N ALA A 436 -32.18 8.28 9.27
CA ALA A 436 -31.45 8.69 8.07
C ALA A 436 -29.96 8.33 8.17
N LEU A 437 -29.34 8.53 9.34
CA LEU A 437 -27.95 8.20 9.58
C LEU A 437 -27.72 6.69 9.57
N CYS A 438 -28.61 5.89 10.18
CA CYS A 438 -28.57 4.43 10.11
C CYS A 438 -28.71 3.90 8.69
N PHE A 439 -29.64 4.45 7.90
CA PHE A 439 -29.85 4.04 6.51
C PHE A 439 -28.62 4.36 5.63
N GLU A 440 -28.09 5.59 5.71
CA GLU A 440 -26.89 6.01 4.97
C GLU A 440 -25.66 5.17 5.36
N THR A 441 -25.53 4.84 6.65
CA THR A 441 -24.46 3.98 7.17
C THR A 441 -24.57 2.58 6.60
N ALA A 442 -25.76 1.98 6.69
CA ALA A 442 -26.01 0.63 6.17
C ALA A 442 -25.77 0.57 4.65
N TYR A 443 -26.21 1.59 3.91
CA TYR A 443 -25.94 1.71 2.47
C TYR A 443 -24.45 1.68 2.17
N ARG A 444 -23.64 2.50 2.86
CA ARG A 444 -22.19 2.52 2.65
C ARG A 444 -21.53 1.20 2.99
N ILE A 445 -21.97 0.51 4.05
CA ILE A 445 -21.42 -0.79 4.43
C ILE A 445 -21.79 -1.87 3.39
N LEU A 446 -23.04 -1.90 2.93
CA LEU A 446 -23.49 -2.83 1.88
C LEU A 446 -22.74 -2.59 0.56
N GLN A 447 -22.53 -1.33 0.18
CA GLN A 447 -21.70 -0.99 -0.99
C GLN A 447 -20.25 -1.42 -0.83
N LEU A 448 -19.68 -1.25 0.36
CA LEU A 448 -18.31 -1.68 0.63
C LEU A 448 -18.16 -3.19 0.49
N LEU A 449 -19.16 -3.96 0.89
CA LEU A 449 -19.18 -5.43 0.86
C LEU A 449 -19.63 -6.03 -0.48
N ASP A 450 -19.87 -5.21 -1.50
CA ASP A 450 -20.45 -5.61 -2.80
C ASP A 450 -21.82 -6.31 -2.68
N VAL A 451 -22.58 -5.97 -1.64
CA VAL A 451 -23.94 -6.48 -1.37
C VAL A 451 -24.99 -5.38 -1.61
N GLY A 452 -24.70 -4.47 -2.53
CA GLY A 452 -25.53 -3.29 -2.80
C GLY A 452 -26.95 -3.63 -3.23
N ASP A 453 -27.15 -4.78 -3.90
CA ASP A 453 -28.46 -5.23 -4.38
C ASP A 453 -29.43 -5.55 -3.23
N ALA A 454 -28.92 -5.92 -2.06
CA ALA A 454 -29.72 -6.22 -0.86
C ALA A 454 -30.23 -4.95 -0.14
N LEU A 455 -29.82 -3.75 -0.58
CA LEU A 455 -30.24 -2.49 0.04
C LEU A 455 -31.77 -2.30 0.03
N MET A 456 -32.43 -2.78 -1.02
CA MET A 456 -33.89 -2.63 -1.16
C MET A 456 -34.65 -3.41 -0.09
N ASP A 457 -34.04 -4.47 0.46
CA ASP A 457 -34.63 -5.31 1.50
C ASP A 457 -34.34 -4.78 2.91
N LEU A 458 -33.32 -3.93 3.09
CA LEU A 458 -32.90 -3.42 4.40
C LEU A 458 -34.05 -2.77 5.19
N PRO A 459 -34.89 -1.86 4.64
CA PRO A 459 -36.00 -1.29 5.40
C PRO A 459 -37.00 -2.34 5.89
N TRP A 460 -37.23 -3.39 5.12
CA TRP A 460 -38.16 -4.46 5.46
C TRP A 460 -37.57 -5.41 6.51
N VAL A 461 -36.31 -5.82 6.34
CA VAL A 461 -35.61 -6.69 7.30
C VAL A 461 -35.40 -5.98 8.63
N SER A 462 -34.98 -4.71 8.63
CA SER A 462 -34.83 -3.93 9.87
C SER A 462 -36.15 -3.78 10.61
N ARG A 463 -37.26 -3.59 9.88
CA ARG A 463 -38.59 -3.58 10.48
C ARG A 463 -38.96 -4.93 11.09
N PHE A 464 -38.69 -6.03 10.39
CA PHE A 464 -38.92 -7.37 10.91
C PHE A 464 -38.13 -7.63 12.20
N VAL A 465 -36.84 -7.27 12.23
CA VAL A 465 -35.98 -7.38 13.43
C VAL A 465 -36.53 -6.53 14.58
N ALA A 466 -36.98 -5.31 14.30
CA ALA A 466 -37.59 -4.44 15.31
C ALA A 466 -38.88 -5.03 15.89
N GLU A 467 -39.75 -5.60 15.05
CA GLU A 467 -41.02 -6.21 15.47
C GLU A 467 -40.80 -7.48 16.30
N GLU A 468 -39.81 -8.31 15.95
CA GLU A 468 -39.46 -9.51 16.71
C GLU A 468 -38.79 -9.17 18.06
N SER A 469 -37.91 -8.16 18.09
CA SER A 469 -37.34 -7.66 19.35
C SER A 469 -38.44 -7.15 20.29
N ALA A 470 -39.36 -6.33 19.79
CA ALA A 470 -40.47 -5.80 20.60
C ALA A 470 -41.39 -6.92 21.12
N ARG A 471 -41.65 -7.95 20.32
CA ARG A 471 -42.42 -9.13 20.75
C ARG A 471 -41.72 -9.89 21.86
N SER A 472 -40.39 -10.05 21.77
CA SER A 472 -39.59 -10.68 22.81
C SER A 472 -39.66 -9.91 24.13
N ASP A 473 -39.45 -8.60 24.10
CA ASP A 473 -39.46 -7.73 25.29
C ASP A 473 -40.83 -7.70 26.00
N ILE A 474 -41.92 -7.75 25.22
CA ILE A 474 -43.28 -7.88 25.75
C ILE A 474 -43.48 -9.24 26.41
N SER A 475 -42.92 -10.31 25.85
CA SER A 475 -43.08 -11.68 26.37
C SER A 475 -42.29 -11.93 27.66
N THR A 476 -41.18 -11.23 27.87
CA THR A 476 -40.33 -11.32 29.08
C THR A 476 -40.76 -10.39 30.21
N GLY A 477 -41.74 -9.51 29.96
CA GLY A 477 -42.29 -8.59 30.97
C GLY A 477 -41.47 -7.32 31.18
N GLU A 478 -40.50 -7.03 30.31
CA GLU A 478 -39.64 -5.84 30.36
C GLU A 478 -40.30 -4.61 29.71
N ILE A 479 -41.56 -4.34 30.06
CA ILE A 479 -42.36 -3.27 29.45
C ILE A 479 -41.79 -1.87 29.77
N SER A 480 -41.02 -1.72 30.85
CA SER A 480 -40.30 -0.48 31.18
C SER A 480 -39.21 -0.09 30.17
N ASN A 481 -38.72 -1.03 29.36
CA ASN A 481 -37.71 -0.77 28.32
C ASN A 481 -38.35 -0.26 27.01
N LEU A 482 -39.68 -0.17 26.94
CA LEU A 482 -40.44 0.36 25.79
C LEU A 482 -40.61 1.89 25.80
N ASP A 483 -40.07 2.58 26.81
CA ASP A 483 -40.15 4.04 26.98
C ASP A 483 -39.53 4.85 25.82
N ASP A 484 -39.96 6.10 25.64
CA ASP A 484 -39.47 6.99 24.57
C ASP A 484 -37.94 7.19 24.62
N GLU A 485 -37.36 7.12 25.82
CA GLU A 485 -35.93 7.27 26.11
C GLU A 485 -35.04 6.19 25.43
N HIS A 486 -35.61 5.05 25.02
CA HIS A 486 -34.87 3.93 24.39
C HIS A 486 -35.16 3.77 22.88
N ARG A 487 -35.93 4.68 22.27
CA ARG A 487 -36.34 4.56 20.86
C ARG A 487 -35.17 4.66 19.87
N ILE A 488 -34.24 5.58 20.08
CA ILE A 488 -33.06 5.72 19.22
C ILE A 488 -32.22 4.43 19.23
N LYS A 489 -32.01 3.84 20.42
CA LYS A 489 -31.29 2.57 20.57
C LYS A 489 -31.98 1.44 19.81
N ARG A 490 -33.31 1.34 19.90
CA ARG A 490 -34.10 0.35 19.13
C ARG A 490 -34.00 0.54 17.63
N ILE A 491 -34.07 1.78 17.13
CA ILE A 491 -33.87 2.08 15.70
C ILE A 491 -32.49 1.62 15.26
N VAL A 492 -31.45 2.00 16.00
CA VAL A 492 -30.06 1.65 15.67
C VAL A 492 -29.85 0.14 15.67
N SER A 493 -30.30 -0.57 16.71
CA SER A 493 -30.18 -2.03 16.80
C SER A 493 -30.96 -2.77 15.70
N ALA A 494 -32.12 -2.26 15.30
CA ALA A 494 -32.90 -2.83 14.20
C ALA A 494 -32.19 -2.71 12.85
N TYR A 495 -31.53 -1.57 12.59
CA TYR A 495 -30.72 -1.40 11.39
C TYR A 495 -29.43 -2.24 11.44
N ALA A 496 -28.75 -2.31 12.58
CA ALA A 496 -27.56 -3.16 12.76
C ALA A 496 -27.88 -4.64 12.54
N GLY A 497 -28.97 -5.13 13.15
CA GLY A 497 -29.44 -6.52 12.99
C GLY A 497 -29.94 -6.82 11.58
N GLY A 498 -30.63 -5.86 10.94
CA GLY A 498 -31.05 -6.02 9.54
C GLY A 498 -29.87 -6.10 8.57
N LEU A 499 -28.88 -5.24 8.75
CA LEU A 499 -27.64 -5.26 7.96
C LEU A 499 -26.86 -6.57 8.15
N THR A 500 -26.70 -7.00 9.40
CA THR A 500 -26.10 -8.28 9.79
C THR A 500 -26.80 -9.45 9.07
N TYR A 501 -28.13 -9.48 9.09
CA TYR A 501 -28.90 -10.53 8.41
C TYR A 501 -28.65 -10.56 6.90
N LEU A 502 -28.67 -9.40 6.23
CA LEU A 502 -28.46 -9.32 4.79
C LEU A 502 -27.06 -9.78 4.37
N ILE A 503 -26.04 -9.47 5.17
CA ILE A 503 -24.66 -9.91 4.92
C ILE A 503 -24.56 -11.43 5.05
N LEU A 504 -25.15 -12.04 6.09
CA LEU A 504 -25.14 -13.49 6.27
C LEU A 504 -25.92 -14.24 5.18
N GLN A 505 -27.00 -13.65 4.66
CA GLN A 505 -27.76 -14.24 3.55
C GLN A 505 -26.97 -14.28 2.25
N ASN A 506 -26.11 -13.30 1.98
CA ASN A 506 -25.29 -13.26 0.76
C ASN A 506 -23.99 -14.09 0.85
N GLN A 507 -23.62 -14.53 2.05
CA GLN A 507 -22.48 -15.44 2.27
C GLN A 507 -22.84 -16.93 2.17
N ASN A 508 -24.14 -17.27 2.09
CA ASN A 508 -24.66 -18.62 1.84
C ASN A 508 -25.19 -18.72 0.41
#